data_AF-A0A7G5EB30-F1
#
_entry.id   AF-A0A7G5EB30-F1
#
_cell.length_a   1.000
_cell.length_b   1.000
_cell.length_c   1.000
_cell.angle_alpha   90.00
_cell.angle_beta   90.00
_cell.angle_gamma   90.00
#
_symmetry.space_group_name_H-M   'P 1'
#
loop_
_entity.id
_entity.type
_entity.pdbx_description
1 polymer ?
#
loop_
_entity_poly.entity_id
_entity_poly.type
_entity_poly.pdbx_seq_one_letter_code
_entity_poly.pdbx_strand_id
1 'polypeptide(L)'
;MFFSTIRLRDLTLKNRIVVSPMQQYSATEGIPGDWHLVHLGSRAIGGAGLLLAECNPKERMLPLAVSEGGWQLKSSSATMINEPVQANAIITDGLADLILIAREHLRDPYFSLHAAKILGEEIAIPWQYQRAF
;
A
#
# COMPACT_ATOMS: atom_id res chain seq x y z
N MET A 1 7.19 10.07 -9.04
CA MET A 1 8.08 9.14 -8.31
C MET A 1 7.27 8.27 -7.36
N PHE A 2 7.72 7.06 -7.08
CA PHE A 2 7.04 6.08 -6.21
C PHE A 2 6.78 6.63 -4.79
N PHE A 3 7.72 7.41 -4.27
CA PHE A 3 7.63 8.04 -2.95
C PHE A 3 7.00 9.43 -2.94
N SER A 4 6.57 9.94 -4.09
CA SER A 4 5.89 11.23 -4.14
C SER A 4 4.52 11.18 -3.44
N THR A 5 4.20 12.25 -2.72
CA THR A 5 2.88 12.45 -2.13
C THR A 5 1.79 12.48 -3.21
N ILE A 6 0.62 11.93 -2.87
CA ILE A 6 -0.58 12.00 -3.72
C ILE A 6 -1.79 12.35 -2.87
N ARG A 7 -2.65 13.22 -3.39
CA ARG A 7 -3.92 13.61 -2.77
C ARG A 7 -5.07 12.85 -3.42
N LEU A 8 -5.81 12.09 -2.61
CA LEU A 8 -7.04 11.39 -2.96
C LEU A 8 -8.20 12.08 -2.23
N ARG A 9 -8.84 13.06 -2.88
CA ARG A 9 -9.84 13.95 -2.25
C ARG A 9 -9.29 14.69 -1.04
N ASP A 10 -9.79 14.41 0.16
CA ASP A 10 -9.37 15.03 1.41
C ASP A 10 -8.29 14.22 2.13
N LEU A 11 -7.93 13.06 1.58
CA LEU A 11 -6.86 12.21 2.09
C LEU A 11 -5.55 12.48 1.33
N THR A 12 -4.50 12.86 2.03
CA THR A 12 -3.15 12.99 1.47
C THR A 12 -2.32 11.80 1.91
N LEU A 13 -1.82 11.02 0.95
CA LEU A 13 -0.92 9.90 1.21
C LEU A 13 0.54 10.35 1.09
N LYS A 14 1.36 9.96 2.06
CA LYS A 14 2.80 10.28 2.08
C LYS A 14 3.59 9.69 0.90
N ASN A 15 3.09 8.61 0.30
CA ASN A 15 3.65 7.95 -0.88
C ASN A 15 2.57 7.13 -1.60
N ARG A 16 2.92 6.52 -2.73
CA ARG A 16 2.01 5.77 -3.61
C ARG A 16 1.99 4.26 -3.34
N ILE A 17 2.47 3.85 -2.16
CA ILE A 17 2.64 2.45 -1.77
C ILE A 17 1.43 2.00 -0.95
N VAL A 18 0.69 1.03 -1.48
CA VAL A 18 -0.53 0.52 -0.85
C VAL A 18 -0.32 -0.94 -0.48
N VAL A 19 -0.70 -1.32 0.73
CA VAL A 19 -0.78 -2.73 1.11
C VAL A 19 -2.04 -3.32 0.50
N SER A 20 -1.86 -4.35 -0.34
CA SER A 20 -2.98 -5.05 -0.97
C SER A 20 -3.92 -5.67 0.07
N PRO A 21 -5.22 -5.81 -0.24
CA PRO A 21 -6.12 -6.61 0.60
C PRO A 21 -5.77 -8.10 0.40
N MET A 22 -5.03 -8.67 1.34
CA MET A 22 -4.42 -10.01 1.17
C MET A 22 -5.32 -11.17 1.56
N GLN A 23 -6.61 -10.92 1.86
CA GLN A 23 -7.58 -11.93 2.31
C GLN A 23 -6.94 -12.89 3.33
N GLN A 24 -6.69 -12.38 4.53
CA GLN A 24 -5.89 -13.11 5.52
C GLN A 24 -6.71 -14.21 6.17
N TYR A 25 -8.04 -14.17 6.02
CA TYR A 25 -8.99 -15.14 6.58
C TYR A 25 -8.87 -15.26 8.10
N SER A 26 -8.45 -14.17 8.75
CA SER A 26 -8.23 -14.10 10.19
C SER A 26 -9.31 -13.30 10.91
N ALA A 27 -10.20 -12.63 10.16
CA ALA A 27 -11.33 -11.90 10.73
C ALA A 27 -12.41 -12.88 11.21
N THR A 28 -12.99 -12.61 12.38
CA THR A 28 -14.14 -13.38 12.91
C THR A 28 -15.37 -12.51 12.78
N GLU A 29 -16.43 -12.99 12.12
CA GLU A 29 -17.66 -12.22 11.83
C GLU A 29 -17.37 -10.86 11.14
N GLY A 30 -16.34 -10.82 10.29
CA GLY A 30 -15.92 -9.59 9.60
C GLY A 30 -15.19 -8.57 10.48
N ILE A 31 -14.90 -8.90 11.73
CA ILE A 31 -14.23 -8.02 12.68
C ILE A 31 -12.70 -8.30 12.68
N PRO A 32 -11.85 -7.29 12.40
CA PRO A 32 -10.41 -7.43 12.54
C PRO A 32 -9.99 -7.68 13.99
N GLY A 33 -9.24 -8.77 14.23
CA GLY A 33 -8.61 -9.07 15.53
C GLY A 33 -7.11 -8.74 15.60
N ASP A 34 -6.44 -9.22 16.65
CA ASP A 34 -5.03 -8.97 16.99
C ASP A 34 -4.05 -9.28 15.84
N TRP A 35 -4.36 -10.31 15.05
CA TRP A 35 -3.58 -10.62 13.85
C TRP A 35 -3.48 -9.42 12.90
N HIS A 36 -4.59 -8.73 12.62
CA HIS A 36 -4.61 -7.56 11.73
C HIS A 36 -3.89 -6.38 12.35
N LEU A 37 -4.03 -6.18 13.67
CA LEU A 37 -3.34 -5.11 14.38
C LEU A 37 -1.82 -5.25 14.21
N VAL A 38 -1.28 -6.43 14.51
CA VAL A 38 0.16 -6.70 14.38
C VAL A 38 0.58 -6.69 12.90
N HIS A 39 -0.21 -7.34 12.04
CA HIS A 39 0.13 -7.49 10.63
C HIS A 39 0.13 -6.15 9.89
N LEU A 40 -0.95 -5.37 9.98
CA LEU A 40 -1.05 -4.08 9.29
C LEU A 40 -0.18 -3.03 9.98
N GLY A 41 -0.07 -3.09 11.31
CA GLY A 41 0.83 -2.23 12.09
C GLY A 41 2.28 -2.32 11.62
N SER A 42 2.80 -3.53 11.37
CA SER A 42 4.18 -3.68 10.90
C SER A 42 4.42 -3.03 9.52
N ARG A 43 3.46 -3.07 8.60
CA ARG A 43 3.58 -2.41 7.27
C ARG A 43 3.37 -0.90 7.38
N ALA A 44 2.55 -0.44 8.33
CA ALA A 44 2.37 0.98 8.63
C ALA A 44 3.70 1.59 9.11
N ILE A 45 4.33 0.94 10.08
CA ILE A 45 5.64 1.33 10.61
C ILE A 45 6.70 1.18 9.50
N GLY A 46 6.59 0.13 8.68
CA GLY A 46 7.40 -0.12 7.49
C GLY A 46 7.29 0.90 6.37
N GLY A 47 6.47 1.95 6.52
CA GLY A 47 6.48 3.10 5.62
C GLY A 47 5.40 3.10 4.53
N ALA A 48 4.47 2.14 4.51
CA ALA A 48 3.35 2.14 3.55
C ALA A 48 2.50 3.41 3.67
N GLY A 49 1.97 3.90 2.55
CA GLY A 49 1.14 5.11 2.48
C GLY A 49 -0.33 4.84 2.79
N LEU A 50 -0.83 3.67 2.41
CA LEU A 50 -2.21 3.23 2.66
C LEU A 50 -2.26 1.73 2.97
N LEU A 51 -3.15 1.32 3.87
CA LEU A 51 -3.35 -0.06 4.28
C LEU A 51 -4.78 -0.48 3.93
N LEU A 52 -4.94 -1.63 3.27
CA LEU A 52 -6.24 -2.25 3.07
C LEU A 52 -6.31 -3.52 3.92
N ALA A 53 -7.25 -3.55 4.88
CA ALA A 53 -7.30 -4.62 5.88
C ALA A 53 -7.72 -5.95 5.26
N GLU A 54 -8.94 -6.04 4.72
CA GLU A 54 -9.44 -7.19 3.99
C GLU A 54 -10.48 -6.78 2.95
N CYS A 55 -10.77 -7.69 2.01
CA CYS A 55 -11.85 -7.60 1.04
C CYS A 55 -12.49 -8.99 0.93
N ASN A 56 -13.79 -9.11 1.22
CA ASN A 56 -14.54 -10.33 0.94
C ASN A 56 -15.58 -10.01 -0.14
N PRO A 57 -15.34 -10.36 -1.42
CA PRO A 57 -16.19 -9.94 -2.51
C PRO A 57 -17.51 -10.74 -2.61
N LYS A 58 -17.95 -11.41 -1.52
CA LYS A 58 -19.09 -12.33 -1.59
C LYS A 58 -20.39 -11.67 -2.03
N GLU A 59 -20.58 -10.36 -1.84
CA GLU A 59 -21.73 -9.63 -2.39
C GLU A 59 -21.36 -8.22 -2.90
N ARG A 60 -21.58 -8.01 -4.20
CA ARG A 60 -21.82 -6.76 -4.94
C ARG A 60 -21.36 -5.42 -4.32
N MET A 61 -20.09 -5.28 -3.95
CA MET A 61 -19.45 -3.96 -3.82
C MET A 61 -19.11 -3.45 -5.22
N LEU A 62 -20.11 -2.91 -5.93
CA LEU A 62 -19.84 -2.16 -7.15
C LEU A 62 -19.19 -0.82 -6.75
N PRO A 63 -18.11 -0.38 -7.43
CA PRO A 63 -17.57 0.94 -7.21
C PRO A 63 -18.67 1.97 -7.49
N LEU A 64 -18.75 3.01 -6.66
CA LEU A 64 -19.63 4.14 -6.91
C LEU A 64 -19.39 4.68 -8.32
N ALA A 65 -20.45 4.99 -9.05
CA ALA A 65 -20.33 5.68 -10.32
C ALA A 65 -19.76 7.09 -10.09
N VAL A 66 -19.12 7.69 -11.10
CA VAL A 66 -18.60 9.07 -10.98
C VAL A 66 -19.72 10.05 -10.61
N SER A 67 -20.94 9.82 -11.12
CA SER A 67 -22.14 10.59 -10.78
C SER A 67 -22.59 10.46 -9.33
N GLU A 68 -22.20 9.38 -8.64
CA GLU A 68 -22.50 9.11 -7.23
C GLU A 68 -21.34 9.55 -6.32
N GLY A 69 -20.38 10.31 -6.88
CA GLY A 69 -19.16 10.65 -6.17
C GLY A 69 -18.20 9.47 -6.07
N GLY A 70 -18.17 8.58 -7.07
CA GLY A 70 -17.08 7.64 -7.32
C GLY A 70 -15.87 8.32 -7.96
N TRP A 71 -14.72 7.66 -7.93
CA TRP A 71 -13.49 8.18 -8.55
C TRP A 71 -12.76 7.07 -9.29
N GLN A 72 -12.25 7.39 -10.48
CA GLN A 72 -11.39 6.49 -11.23
C GLN A 72 -9.95 6.80 -10.90
N LEU A 73 -9.34 5.88 -10.15
CA LEU A 73 -7.91 5.88 -9.85
C LEU A 73 -7.25 4.82 -10.74
N LYS A 74 -6.16 5.16 -11.42
CA LYS A 74 -5.35 4.12 -12.07
C LYS A 74 -4.54 3.43 -10.99
N SER A 75 -4.93 2.23 -10.61
CA SER A 75 -4.14 1.42 -9.68
C SER A 75 -3.52 0.25 -10.42
N SER A 76 -2.25 -0.03 -10.14
CA SER A 76 -1.64 -1.30 -10.55
C SER A 76 -1.55 -2.22 -9.35
N SER A 77 -2.13 -3.41 -9.49
CA SER A 77 -1.89 -4.55 -8.62
C SER A 77 -1.44 -5.68 -9.53
N ALA A 78 -0.16 -6.01 -9.53
CA ALA A 78 0.30 -7.21 -10.21
C ALA A 78 0.96 -8.13 -9.18
N THR A 79 0.73 -9.42 -9.35
CA THR A 79 1.36 -10.48 -8.57
C THR A 79 2.89 -10.46 -8.68
N MET A 80 3.46 -9.70 -9.62
CA MET A 80 4.89 -9.68 -9.99
C MET A 80 5.57 -8.31 -9.75
N ILE A 81 5.00 -7.40 -8.96
CA ILE A 81 5.74 -6.19 -8.53
C ILE A 81 6.54 -6.56 -7.27
N ASN A 82 7.80 -6.92 -7.50
CA ASN A 82 8.70 -7.40 -6.45
C ASN A 82 9.83 -6.40 -6.21
N GLU A 83 10.16 -5.59 -7.22
CA GLU A 83 11.31 -4.70 -7.21
C GLU A 83 10.87 -3.22 -7.13
N PRO A 84 11.48 -2.40 -6.26
CA PRO A 84 11.17 -0.97 -6.13
C PRO A 84 11.34 -0.19 -7.45
N VAL A 85 12.35 -0.53 -8.25
CA VAL A 85 12.65 0.14 -9.53
C VAL A 85 11.52 -0.06 -10.53
N GLN A 86 10.97 -1.27 -10.60
CA GLN A 86 9.82 -1.58 -11.45
C GLN A 86 8.58 -0.80 -11.00
N ALA A 87 8.31 -0.76 -9.69
CA ALA A 87 7.18 -0.01 -9.14
C ALA A 87 7.31 1.50 -9.44
N ASN A 88 8.52 2.05 -9.33
CA ASN A 88 8.78 3.45 -9.67
C ASN A 88 8.55 3.72 -11.15
N ALA A 89 9.03 2.86 -12.05
CA ALA A 89 8.82 3.00 -13.50
C ALA A 89 7.31 3.07 -13.85
N ILE A 90 6.49 2.19 -13.29
CA ILE A 90 5.02 2.19 -13.51
C ILE A 90 4.40 3.55 -13.15
N ILE A 91 4.84 4.15 -12.04
CA ILE A 91 4.37 5.48 -11.61
C ILE A 91 4.90 6.58 -12.55
N THR A 92 6.19 6.57 -12.86
CA THR A 92 6.81 7.64 -13.68
C THR A 92 6.31 7.63 -15.12
N ASP A 93 5.99 6.45 -15.64
CA ASP A 93 5.46 6.27 -16.99
C ASP A 93 3.95 6.58 -17.08
N GLY A 94 3.31 6.94 -15.96
CA GLY A 94 1.89 7.30 -15.89
C GLY A 94 0.93 6.12 -16.07
N LEU A 95 1.42 4.90 -15.92
CA LEU A 95 0.63 3.67 -16.04
C LEU A 95 -0.26 3.45 -14.81
N ALA A 96 0.18 3.92 -13.63
CA ALA A 96 -0.64 3.93 -12.43
C ALA A 96 -0.34 5.14 -11.54
N ASP A 97 -1.33 5.49 -10.71
CA ASP A 97 -1.26 6.49 -9.66
C ASP A 97 -0.83 5.87 -8.32
N LEU A 98 -1.27 4.65 -8.04
CA LEU A 98 -0.92 3.86 -6.85
C LEU A 98 -0.45 2.45 -7.24
N ILE A 99 0.46 1.90 -6.44
CA ILE A 99 0.91 0.51 -6.54
C ILE A 99 0.45 -0.26 -5.32
N LEU A 100 -0.27 -1.35 -5.56
CA LEU A 100 -0.69 -2.29 -4.53
C LEU A 100 0.34 -3.41 -4.43
N ILE A 101 1.07 -3.44 -3.32
CA ILE A 101 2.07 -4.46 -3.01
C ILE A 101 1.39 -5.58 -2.22
N ALA A 102 1.47 -6.81 -2.74
CA ALA A 102 0.84 -7.99 -2.13
C ALA A 102 1.89 -8.87 -1.46
N ARG A 103 2.29 -9.97 -2.13
CA ARG A 103 3.19 -11.00 -1.58
C ARG A 103 4.54 -10.43 -1.12
N GLU A 104 5.02 -9.36 -1.73
CA GLU A 104 6.28 -8.76 -1.31
C GLU A 104 6.19 -8.19 0.11
N HIS A 105 5.06 -7.60 0.51
CA HIS A 105 4.84 -7.19 1.89
C HIS A 105 4.66 -8.37 2.86
N LEU A 106 4.32 -9.57 2.37
CA LEU A 106 4.31 -10.79 3.20
C LEU A 106 5.73 -11.29 3.48
N ARG A 107 6.63 -11.18 2.49
CA ARG A 107 8.05 -11.55 2.61
C ARG A 107 8.83 -10.52 3.43
N ASP A 108 8.55 -9.25 3.18
CA ASP A 108 9.22 -8.12 3.78
C ASP A 108 8.19 -7.07 4.27
N PRO A 109 7.87 -7.05 5.58
CA PRO A 109 6.95 -6.05 6.13
C PRO A 109 7.49 -4.62 6.05
N TYR A 110 8.80 -4.44 5.84
CA TYR A 110 9.49 -3.16 5.74
C TYR A 110 9.93 -2.83 4.31
N PHE A 111 9.30 -3.46 3.31
CA PHE A 111 9.56 -3.23 1.89
C PHE A 111 9.63 -1.74 1.54
N SER A 112 8.77 -0.89 2.11
CA SER A 112 8.82 0.54 1.78
C SER A 112 10.08 1.24 2.31
N LEU A 113 10.62 0.84 3.46
CA LEU A 113 11.90 1.38 3.95
C LEU A 113 13.07 0.91 3.06
N HIS A 114 13.11 -0.38 2.72
CA HIS A 114 14.15 -0.91 1.83
C HIS A 114 14.05 -0.34 0.41
N ALA A 115 12.83 -0.14 -0.10
CA ALA A 115 12.57 0.48 -1.39
C ALA A 115 13.08 1.91 -1.45
N ALA A 116 12.89 2.71 -0.39
CA ALA A 116 13.42 4.06 -0.32
C ALA A 116 14.95 4.06 -0.42
N LYS A 117 15.62 3.15 0.30
CA LYS A 117 17.08 2.99 0.24
C LYS A 117 17.58 2.58 -1.16
N ILE A 118 16.90 1.64 -1.81
CA ILE A 118 17.23 1.19 -3.18
C ILE A 118 17.06 2.33 -4.20
N LEU A 119 16.02 3.15 -4.04
CA LEU A 119 15.72 4.26 -4.94
C LEU A 119 16.45 5.57 -4.59
N GLY A 120 17.19 5.60 -3.47
CA GLY A 120 17.86 6.81 -2.98
C GLY A 120 16.90 7.91 -2.50
N GLU A 121 15.70 7.53 -2.05
CA GLU A 121 14.66 8.43 -1.58
C GLU A 121 14.83 8.71 -0.08
N GLU A 122 14.84 9.99 0.31
CA GLU A 122 14.84 10.38 1.71
C GLU A 122 13.41 10.35 2.27
N ILE A 123 13.18 9.51 3.27
CA ILE A 123 11.87 9.35 3.91
C ILE A 123 11.97 9.50 5.43
N ALA A 124 10.85 9.85 6.06
CA ALA A 124 10.74 9.85 7.51
C ALA A 124 10.78 8.41 8.05
N ILE A 125 11.84 8.08 8.79
CA ILE A 125 12.00 6.81 9.49
C ILE A 125 11.61 6.99 10.97
N PRO A 126 10.78 6.10 11.55
CA PRO A 126 10.49 6.12 12.98
C PRO A 126 11.78 6.18 13.81
N TRP A 127 11.83 7.04 14.83
CA TRP A 127 13.06 7.27 15.59
C TRP A 127 13.67 6.00 16.18
N GLN A 128 12.82 5.04 16.55
CA GLN A 128 13.22 3.72 17.05
C GLN A 128 14.07 2.94 16.04
N TYR A 129 13.91 3.20 14.73
CA TYR A 129 14.51 2.44 13.64
C TYR A 129 15.60 3.20 12.89
N GLN A 130 15.83 4.48 13.20
CA GLN A 130 16.84 5.32 12.52
C GLN A 130 18.25 4.73 12.52
N ARG A 131 18.61 3.95 13.54
CA ARG A 131 19.94 3.32 13.63
C ARG A 131 20.10 2.09 12.74
N ALA A 132 19.00 1.54 12.24
CA ALA A 132 19.00 0.30 11.48
C ALA A 132 18.92 0.53 9.95
N PHE A 133 18.35 1.65 9.51
CA PHE A 133 18.04 1.92 8.10
C PHE A 133 18.94 2.98 7.48
#